data_AF-A0A1G3H9F5-F1
#
_entry.id   AF-A0A1G3H9F5-F1
#
_cell.length_a   1.000
_cell.length_b   1.000
_cell.length_c   1.000
_cell.angle_alpha   90.00
_cell.angle_beta   90.00
_cell.angle_gamma   90.00
#
_symmetry.space_group_name_H-M   'P 1'
#
loop_
_entity.id
_entity.type
_entity.pdbx_description
1 polymer ?
#
loop_
_entity_poly.entity_id
_entity_poly.type
_entity_poly.pdbx_seq_one_letter_code
_entity_poly.pdbx_strand_id
1 'polypeptide(L)'
;MTKLRDDDLLRVLRANPRAGSALLCRLLGGINRSTLARAVQALGDRVVSRGGSRRTRHALRRALRGSGQGMPLYRIDAAGEGHEVGHLDLTYPGGSALRLSAPFPWPLDADMADGWFEGLPYPLADMRPQGFIGRNFARRHVLDLGVADNPDHWSEDDILHVLSLWGNDQPGDLILGEAAYRRFLDSRRAGANDFLGDEHITEAYPALAAALAHGVAASSAAGEFPKFTVGRRWAGEVGHVIVKFSGADDSAAVRRWSDLLVCEHLALEALRELLGLDAAQNTVYCFDGRSFLEVRRFDRHGACGRSPVCTLGSIDAALLGPGPTAWPRAALALQQAGWLAAADAERVALLWWFGKLIGNSDMHEGNLAFFPGPGAARGAGLVLAPAYDMLPMHYAPLRGGELPERTFVPDLPLPTEADQWRRAADAAARYWHRCAGDARISADFRRICAGNADLLAKAL
;
A
#
# COMPACT_ATOMS: atom_id res chain seq x y z
N MET A 1 -24.88 -40.15 -29.00
CA MET A 1 -24.06 -39.18 -28.26
C MET A 1 -24.77 -38.86 -26.97
N THR A 2 -24.22 -39.27 -25.82
CA THR A 2 -24.80 -39.01 -24.51
C THR A 2 -24.86 -37.50 -24.27
N LYS A 3 -26.04 -36.97 -23.95
CA LYS A 3 -26.22 -35.54 -23.64
C LYS A 3 -25.42 -35.24 -22.37
N LEU A 4 -24.42 -34.37 -22.47
CA LEU A 4 -23.67 -33.89 -21.30
C LEU A 4 -24.67 -33.25 -20.33
N ARG A 5 -24.67 -33.70 -19.07
CA ARG A 5 -25.48 -33.10 -18.02
C ARG A 5 -24.70 -31.96 -17.36
N ASP A 6 -25.40 -30.90 -16.99
CA ASP A 6 -24.82 -29.74 -16.33
C ASP A 6 -24.05 -30.13 -15.06
N ASP A 7 -24.58 -31.07 -14.28
CA ASP A 7 -23.95 -31.58 -13.06
C ASP A 7 -22.59 -32.25 -13.30
N ASP A 8 -22.40 -32.85 -14.49
CA ASP A 8 -21.12 -33.48 -14.84
C ASP A 8 -20.04 -32.42 -15.09
N LEU A 9 -20.37 -31.32 -15.79
CA LEU A 9 -19.44 -30.21 -16.00
C LEU A 9 -19.14 -29.47 -14.69
N LEU A 10 -20.15 -29.23 -13.85
CA LEU A 10 -19.97 -28.61 -12.53
C LEU A 10 -19.06 -29.44 -11.63
N ARG A 11 -19.28 -30.75 -11.57
CA ARG A 11 -18.44 -31.68 -10.79
C ARG A 11 -17.00 -31.69 -11.29
N VAL A 12 -16.77 -31.72 -12.61
CA VAL A 12 -15.42 -31.66 -13.18
C VAL A 12 -14.73 -30.34 -12.87
N LEU A 13 -15.43 -29.20 -12.99
CA LEU A 13 -14.86 -27.89 -12.67
C LEU A 13 -14.60 -27.68 -11.16
N ARG A 14 -15.38 -28.31 -10.27
CA ARG A 14 -15.06 -28.32 -8.82
C ARG A 14 -13.74 -29.02 -8.53
N ALA A 15 -13.46 -30.11 -9.24
CA ALA A 15 -12.24 -30.89 -9.06
C ALA A 15 -11.04 -30.33 -9.84
N ASN A 16 -11.28 -29.50 -10.86
CA ASN A 16 -10.26 -28.94 -11.75
C ASN A 16 -10.54 -27.44 -11.94
N PRO A 17 -10.26 -26.59 -10.93
CA PRO A 17 -10.44 -25.16 -11.06
C PRO A 17 -9.56 -24.60 -12.19
N ARG A 18 -10.06 -23.58 -12.90
CA ARG A 18 -9.39 -22.92 -14.03
C ARG A 18 -8.94 -23.89 -15.13
N ALA A 19 -9.75 -24.92 -15.40
CA ALA A 19 -9.43 -25.92 -16.43
C ALA A 19 -9.60 -25.36 -17.85
N GLY A 20 -8.67 -25.71 -18.73
CA GLY A 20 -8.76 -25.41 -20.16
C GLY A 20 -9.69 -26.34 -20.91
N SER A 21 -10.21 -25.88 -22.04
CA SER A 21 -11.20 -26.63 -22.82
C SER A 21 -10.73 -28.03 -23.25
N ALA A 22 -9.43 -28.22 -23.52
CA ALA A 22 -8.87 -29.52 -23.89
C ALA A 22 -8.95 -30.54 -22.74
N LEU A 23 -8.61 -30.12 -21.53
CA LEU A 23 -8.70 -30.95 -20.32
C LEU A 23 -10.16 -31.31 -20.03
N LEU A 24 -11.06 -30.33 -20.10
CA LEU A 24 -12.50 -30.54 -19.88
C LEU A 24 -13.10 -31.52 -20.88
N CYS A 25 -12.78 -31.38 -22.18
CA CYS A 25 -13.23 -32.31 -23.21
C CYS A 25 -12.81 -33.76 -22.89
N ARG A 26 -11.55 -33.95 -22.46
CA ARG A 26 -11.01 -35.26 -22.08
C ARG A 26 -11.73 -35.85 -20.86
N LEU A 27 -11.89 -35.07 -19.80
CA LEU A 27 -12.51 -35.51 -18.54
C LEU A 27 -14.02 -35.78 -18.68
N LEU A 28 -14.68 -35.17 -19.66
CA LEU A 28 -16.10 -35.33 -19.93
C LEU A 28 -16.40 -36.40 -20.99
N GLY A 29 -15.54 -37.43 -21.09
CA GLY A 29 -15.76 -38.57 -21.99
C GLY A 29 -15.44 -38.27 -23.46
N GLY A 30 -14.48 -37.38 -23.72
CA GLY A 30 -13.99 -37.11 -25.08
C GLY A 30 -14.93 -36.26 -25.94
N ILE A 31 -15.80 -35.44 -25.31
CA ILE A 31 -16.67 -34.53 -26.06
C ILE A 31 -15.87 -33.53 -26.90
N ASN A 32 -16.48 -33.03 -27.97
CA ASN A 32 -15.86 -31.99 -28.79
C ASN A 32 -16.04 -30.59 -28.18
N ARG A 33 -15.24 -29.63 -28.66
CA ARG A 33 -15.24 -28.24 -28.15
C ARG A 33 -16.57 -27.52 -28.34
N SER A 34 -17.33 -27.81 -29.40
CA SER A 34 -18.65 -27.18 -29.63
C SER A 34 -19.71 -27.68 -28.64
N THR A 35 -19.60 -28.93 -28.18
CA THR A 35 -20.46 -29.46 -27.10
C THR A 35 -20.09 -28.84 -25.76
N LEU A 36 -18.80 -28.70 -25.46
CA LEU A 36 -18.35 -28.00 -24.26
C LEU A 36 -18.79 -26.53 -24.26
N ALA A 37 -18.62 -25.81 -25.38
CA ALA A 37 -18.99 -24.40 -25.48
C ALA A 37 -20.50 -24.19 -25.20
N ARG A 38 -21.36 -25.05 -25.77
CA ARG A 38 -22.81 -25.02 -25.48
C ARG A 38 -23.13 -25.31 -24.01
N ALA A 39 -22.42 -26.25 -23.39
CA ALA A 39 -22.64 -26.57 -21.98
C ALA A 39 -22.17 -25.45 -21.04
N VAL A 40 -21.03 -24.83 -21.33
CA VAL A 40 -20.56 -23.63 -20.60
C VAL A 40 -21.57 -22.49 -20.76
N GLN A 41 -22.08 -22.26 -21.98
CA GLN A 41 -23.09 -21.25 -22.24
C GLN A 41 -24.41 -21.53 -21.49
N ALA A 42 -24.85 -22.79 -21.44
CA ALA A 42 -26.06 -23.20 -20.71
C ALA A 42 -25.94 -22.96 -19.19
N LEU A 43 -24.74 -23.11 -18.63
CA LEU A 43 -24.48 -22.81 -17.22
C LEU A 43 -24.45 -21.30 -16.89
N GLY A 44 -24.37 -20.44 -17.90
CA GLY A 44 -24.43 -18.98 -17.75
C GLY A 44 -23.45 -18.45 -16.70
N ASP A 45 -23.96 -17.62 -15.79
CA ASP A 45 -23.16 -16.95 -14.76
C ASP A 45 -22.50 -17.90 -13.77
N ARG A 46 -22.91 -19.17 -13.70
CA ARG A 46 -22.28 -20.15 -12.79
C ARG A 46 -20.84 -20.50 -13.18
N VAL A 47 -20.44 -20.20 -14.42
CA VAL A 47 -19.09 -20.45 -14.93
C VAL A 47 -18.45 -19.14 -15.38
N VAL A 48 -17.25 -18.88 -14.87
CA VAL A 48 -16.41 -17.78 -15.32
C VAL A 48 -15.44 -18.31 -16.37
N SER A 49 -15.37 -17.61 -17.52
CA SER A 49 -14.43 -17.92 -18.59
C SER A 49 -13.54 -16.71 -18.86
N ARG A 50 -12.24 -16.93 -18.99
CA ARG A 50 -11.20 -15.90 -19.24
C ARG A 50 -10.05 -16.45 -20.07
N GLY A 51 -9.27 -15.56 -20.65
CA GLY A 51 -8.20 -15.89 -21.61
C GLY A 51 -8.69 -16.04 -23.06
N GLY A 52 -7.78 -15.83 -24.00
CA GLY A 52 -8.07 -15.84 -25.44
C GLY A 52 -7.84 -17.19 -26.14
N SER A 53 -8.77 -17.60 -27.00
CA SER A 53 -8.63 -18.72 -27.94
C SER A 53 -8.17 -20.04 -27.28
N ARG A 54 -6.92 -20.49 -27.50
CA ARG A 54 -6.39 -21.73 -26.88
C ARG A 54 -6.05 -21.56 -25.40
N ARG A 55 -5.93 -20.33 -24.90
CA ARG A 55 -5.64 -20.01 -23.50
C ARG A 55 -6.90 -19.86 -22.65
N THR A 56 -8.09 -19.93 -23.26
CA THR A 56 -9.34 -19.88 -22.48
C THR A 56 -9.37 -20.97 -21.41
N ARG A 57 -9.67 -20.55 -20.18
CA ARG A 57 -9.91 -21.40 -19.02
C ARG A 57 -11.33 -21.15 -18.49
N HIS A 58 -11.83 -22.11 -17.73
CA HIS A 58 -13.15 -22.06 -17.11
C HIS A 58 -13.03 -22.39 -15.62
N ALA A 59 -13.75 -21.64 -14.79
CA ALA A 59 -13.84 -21.90 -13.35
C ALA A 59 -15.30 -21.73 -12.90
N LEU A 60 -15.67 -22.33 -11.77
CA LEU A 60 -16.97 -22.05 -11.17
C LEU A 60 -16.94 -20.71 -10.46
N ARG A 61 -18.02 -19.97 -10.61
CA ARG A 61 -18.27 -18.75 -9.83
C ARG A 61 -18.59 -19.11 -8.38
N ARG A 62 -18.05 -18.33 -7.45
CA ARG A 62 -18.37 -18.39 -6.02
C ARG A 62 -19.11 -17.11 -5.61
N ALA A 63 -20.00 -17.21 -4.63
CA ALA A 63 -20.70 -16.06 -4.08
C ALA A 63 -19.92 -15.43 -2.92
N LEU A 64 -19.93 -14.11 -2.85
CA LEU A 64 -19.51 -13.33 -1.69
C LEU A 64 -20.74 -13.03 -0.82
N ARG A 65 -20.79 -13.59 0.40
CA ARG A 65 -21.90 -13.37 1.36
C ARG A 65 -23.30 -13.52 0.72
N GLY A 66 -23.46 -14.54 -0.12
CA GLY A 66 -24.72 -14.85 -0.81
C GLY A 66 -24.92 -14.18 -2.18
N SER A 67 -24.13 -13.18 -2.54
CA SER A 67 -24.17 -12.57 -3.87
C SER A 67 -23.15 -13.19 -4.83
N GLY A 68 -23.63 -13.72 -5.96
CA GLY A 68 -22.76 -14.19 -7.04
C GLY A 68 -22.35 -13.11 -8.04
N GLN A 69 -22.91 -11.90 -7.96
CA GLN A 69 -22.66 -10.90 -8.99
C GLN A 69 -21.20 -10.47 -9.03
N GLY A 70 -20.67 -10.27 -10.25
CA GLY A 70 -19.35 -9.68 -10.43
C GLY A 70 -19.35 -8.25 -9.89
N MET A 71 -18.28 -7.85 -9.21
CA MET A 71 -18.15 -6.51 -8.67
C MET A 71 -17.52 -5.59 -9.72
N PRO A 72 -18.14 -4.45 -10.07
CA PRO A 72 -17.51 -3.49 -10.97
C PRO A 72 -16.25 -2.91 -10.32
N LEU A 73 -15.24 -2.68 -11.14
CA LEU A 73 -13.98 -2.04 -10.74
C LEU A 73 -13.88 -0.70 -11.45
N TYR A 74 -13.74 0.36 -10.67
CA TYR A 74 -13.56 1.72 -11.14
C TYR A 74 -12.11 2.16 -10.92
N ARG A 75 -11.63 3.03 -11.80
CA ARG A 75 -10.39 3.77 -11.65
C ARG A 75 -10.68 5.27 -11.66
N ILE A 76 -10.11 5.99 -10.71
CA ILE A 76 -10.17 7.45 -10.66
C ILE A 76 -8.90 8.02 -11.28
N ASP A 77 -9.03 8.83 -12.33
CA ASP A 77 -7.86 9.45 -12.95
C ASP A 77 -7.33 10.67 -12.18
N ALA A 78 -6.25 11.29 -12.68
CA ALA A 78 -5.64 12.46 -12.05
C ALA A 78 -6.54 13.71 -12.07
N ALA A 79 -7.57 13.76 -12.91
CA ALA A 79 -8.57 14.83 -12.92
C ALA A 79 -9.74 14.57 -11.95
N GLY A 80 -9.83 13.35 -11.38
CA GLY A 80 -10.90 12.95 -10.48
C GLY A 80 -12.12 12.37 -11.19
N GLU A 81 -11.97 12.00 -12.47
CA GLU A 81 -13.01 11.31 -13.22
C GLU A 81 -12.91 9.80 -13.00
N GLY A 82 -14.07 9.18 -12.76
CA GLY A 82 -14.16 7.74 -12.56
C GLY A 82 -14.48 7.01 -13.85
N HIS A 83 -13.73 5.95 -14.11
CA HIS A 83 -13.83 5.11 -15.29
C HIS A 83 -14.07 3.67 -14.86
N GLU A 84 -15.09 3.00 -15.40
CA GLU A 84 -15.24 1.56 -15.19
C GLU A 84 -14.17 0.82 -16.02
N VAL A 85 -13.25 0.14 -15.33
CA VAL A 85 -12.09 -0.53 -15.94
C VAL A 85 -12.20 -2.05 -15.94
N GLY A 86 -13.21 -2.60 -15.26
CA GLY A 86 -13.48 -4.02 -15.34
C GLY A 86 -14.52 -4.54 -14.36
N HIS A 87 -14.62 -5.87 -14.30
CA HIS A 87 -15.51 -6.60 -13.39
C HIS A 87 -14.78 -7.78 -12.75
N LEU A 88 -14.78 -7.84 -11.42
CA LEU A 88 -14.15 -8.89 -10.63
C LEU A 88 -15.17 -10.00 -10.32
N ASP A 89 -14.90 -11.20 -10.84
CA ASP A 89 -15.67 -12.40 -10.51
C ASP A 89 -14.90 -13.25 -9.50
N LEU A 90 -15.58 -13.78 -8.47
CA LEU A 90 -14.97 -14.71 -7.52
C LEU A 90 -15.11 -16.14 -8.00
N THR A 91 -14.09 -16.95 -7.75
CA THR A 91 -13.98 -18.31 -8.29
C THR A 91 -13.82 -19.35 -7.18
N TYR A 92 -14.25 -20.57 -7.45
CA TYR A 92 -14.13 -21.71 -6.54
C TYR A 92 -12.84 -22.50 -6.82
N PRO A 93 -12.18 -23.07 -5.79
CA PRO A 93 -12.49 -22.95 -4.35
C PRO A 93 -12.03 -21.62 -3.73
N GLY A 94 -11.08 -20.95 -4.35
CA GLY A 94 -10.55 -19.63 -3.99
C GLY A 94 -10.00 -18.91 -5.22
N GLY A 95 -9.76 -17.61 -5.08
CA GLY A 95 -9.25 -16.74 -6.12
C GLY A 95 -10.30 -16.02 -6.95
N SER A 96 -9.82 -15.24 -7.92
CA SER A 96 -10.65 -14.31 -8.67
C SER A 96 -10.30 -14.23 -10.16
N ALA A 97 -11.23 -13.64 -10.92
CA ALA A 97 -11.14 -13.48 -12.35
C ALA A 97 -11.59 -12.08 -12.78
N LEU A 98 -10.63 -11.21 -13.10
CA LEU A 98 -10.89 -9.84 -13.53
C LEU A 98 -11.15 -9.80 -15.04
N ARG A 99 -12.31 -9.27 -15.44
CA ARG A 99 -12.59 -8.92 -16.84
C ARG A 99 -12.26 -7.46 -17.03
N LEU A 100 -11.17 -7.17 -17.71
CA LEU A 100 -10.76 -5.79 -18.01
C LEU A 100 -11.54 -5.26 -19.21
N SER A 101 -12.06 -4.03 -19.09
CA SER A 101 -12.64 -3.25 -20.20
C SER A 101 -11.62 -2.31 -20.84
N ALA A 102 -10.50 -2.06 -20.16
CA ALA A 102 -9.37 -1.24 -20.59
C ALA A 102 -8.05 -1.88 -20.16
N PRO A 103 -6.90 -1.52 -20.77
CA PRO A 103 -5.60 -1.99 -20.31
C PRO A 103 -5.38 -1.68 -18.83
N PHE A 104 -5.04 -2.71 -18.05
CA PHE A 104 -4.66 -2.55 -16.66
C PHE A 104 -3.25 -1.97 -16.59
N PRO A 105 -3.02 -0.88 -15.82
CA PRO A 105 -1.77 -0.14 -15.89
C PRO A 105 -0.60 -0.90 -15.23
N TRP A 106 -0.91 -1.91 -14.42
CA TRP A 106 0.05 -2.65 -13.63
C TRP A 106 0.66 -3.83 -14.40
N PRO A 107 1.92 -4.22 -14.12
CA PRO A 107 2.51 -5.44 -14.66
C PRO A 107 1.69 -6.69 -14.32
N LEU A 108 1.47 -7.54 -15.31
CA LEU A 108 0.71 -8.78 -15.14
C LEU A 108 1.54 -9.94 -15.67
N ASP A 109 1.59 -11.04 -14.92
CA ASP A 109 2.10 -12.30 -15.47
C ASP A 109 1.15 -12.84 -16.57
N ALA A 110 1.48 -13.99 -17.15
CA ALA A 110 0.71 -14.57 -18.24
C ALA A 110 -0.75 -14.91 -17.86
N ASP A 111 -0.99 -15.42 -16.65
CA ASP A 111 -2.31 -15.83 -16.19
C ASP A 111 -3.14 -14.61 -15.78
N MET A 112 -2.52 -13.65 -15.09
CA MET A 112 -3.12 -12.36 -14.74
C MET A 112 -3.50 -11.56 -15.99
N ALA A 113 -2.66 -11.57 -17.02
CA ALA A 113 -2.96 -10.93 -18.30
C ALA A 113 -4.14 -11.59 -19.03
N ASP A 114 -4.35 -12.88 -18.83
CA ASP A 114 -5.57 -13.57 -19.27
C ASP A 114 -6.77 -13.33 -18.33
N GLY A 115 -6.55 -12.69 -17.17
CA GLY A 115 -7.56 -12.24 -16.22
C GLY A 115 -7.70 -13.11 -14.96
N TRP A 116 -6.77 -14.02 -14.68
CA TRP A 116 -6.83 -14.95 -13.55
C TRP A 116 -5.89 -14.56 -12.41
N PHE A 117 -6.36 -14.66 -11.17
CA PHE A 117 -5.57 -14.35 -9.97
C PHE A 117 -5.80 -15.41 -8.90
N GLU A 118 -4.74 -16.00 -8.35
CA GLU A 118 -4.82 -17.02 -7.27
C GLU A 118 -5.64 -16.54 -6.07
N GLY A 119 -5.52 -15.26 -5.71
CA GLY A 119 -6.33 -14.57 -4.70
C GLY A 119 -7.01 -13.32 -5.30
N LEU A 120 -6.86 -12.20 -4.61
CA LEU A 120 -7.22 -10.88 -5.15
C LEU A 120 -6.19 -10.37 -6.17
N PRO A 121 -6.58 -9.55 -7.16
CA PRO A 121 -5.63 -8.75 -7.91
C PRO A 121 -4.76 -7.95 -6.95
N TYR A 122 -3.44 -8.02 -7.08
CA TYR A 122 -2.53 -7.50 -6.07
C TYR A 122 -2.69 -6.00 -5.75
N PRO A 123 -3.07 -5.09 -6.69
CA PRO A 123 -3.36 -3.72 -6.30
C PRO A 123 -4.63 -3.59 -5.43
N LEU A 124 -5.59 -4.51 -5.56
CA LEU A 124 -6.75 -4.58 -4.67
C LEU A 124 -6.41 -5.21 -3.31
N ALA A 125 -5.49 -6.17 -3.28
CA ALA A 125 -4.99 -6.73 -2.03
C ALA A 125 -4.28 -5.67 -1.19
N ASP A 126 -3.51 -4.79 -1.83
CA ASP A 126 -2.77 -3.69 -1.21
C ASP A 126 -3.69 -2.63 -0.57
N MET A 127 -4.89 -2.46 -1.10
CA MET A 127 -5.91 -1.53 -0.59
C MET A 127 -6.54 -1.97 0.74
N ARG A 128 -6.16 -3.13 1.29
CA ARG A 128 -6.73 -3.60 2.56
C ARG A 128 -6.56 -2.54 3.66
N PRO A 129 -7.60 -2.26 4.46
CA PRO A 129 -7.44 -1.46 5.65
C PRO A 129 -6.39 -2.08 6.59
N GLN A 130 -5.40 -1.30 7.00
CA GLN A 130 -4.29 -1.77 7.84
C GLN A 130 -3.75 -0.65 8.74
N GLY A 131 -2.83 -1.00 9.63
CA GLY A 131 -2.19 -0.05 10.54
C GLY A 131 -3.20 0.65 11.46
N PHE A 132 -2.82 1.83 11.95
CA PHE A 132 -3.64 2.61 12.87
C PHE A 132 -5.04 2.93 12.30
N ILE A 133 -5.10 3.45 11.06
CA ILE A 133 -6.34 3.86 10.41
C ILE A 133 -7.26 2.65 10.20
N GLY A 134 -6.73 1.53 9.69
CA GLY A 134 -7.50 0.32 9.45
C GLY A 134 -8.08 -0.29 10.72
N ARG A 135 -7.28 -0.36 11.80
CA ARG A 135 -7.76 -0.87 13.11
C ARG A 135 -8.87 0.00 13.68
N ASN A 136 -8.74 1.33 13.58
CA ASN A 136 -9.78 2.24 14.05
C ASN A 136 -11.07 2.09 13.21
N PHE A 137 -10.94 1.97 11.89
CA PHE A 137 -12.06 1.70 10.99
C PHE A 137 -12.78 0.39 11.36
N ALA A 138 -12.04 -0.71 11.51
CA ALA A 138 -12.61 -2.02 11.82
C ALA A 138 -13.41 -2.01 13.13
N ARG A 139 -12.87 -1.40 14.19
CA ARG A 139 -13.56 -1.28 15.48
C ARG A 139 -14.83 -0.45 15.40
N ARG A 140 -14.81 0.65 14.65
CA ARG A 140 -15.98 1.54 14.48
C ARG A 140 -17.12 0.86 13.70
N HIS A 141 -16.80 -0.05 12.79
CA HIS A 141 -17.76 -0.65 11.86
C HIS A 141 -17.93 -2.16 12.03
N VAL A 142 -17.40 -2.76 13.10
CA VAL A 142 -17.39 -4.21 13.33
C VAL A 142 -18.80 -4.82 13.26
N LEU A 143 -19.78 -4.16 13.88
CA LEU A 143 -21.18 -4.62 13.92
C LEU A 143 -21.87 -4.47 12.57
N ASP A 144 -21.64 -3.36 11.87
CA ASP A 144 -22.28 -3.08 10.57
C ASP A 144 -21.75 -3.99 9.46
N LEU A 145 -20.46 -4.36 9.55
CA LEU A 145 -19.75 -5.12 8.52
C LEU A 145 -19.69 -6.62 8.82
N GLY A 146 -19.92 -7.05 10.06
CA GLY A 146 -19.79 -8.45 10.45
C GLY A 146 -18.42 -9.03 10.12
N VAL A 147 -17.36 -8.28 10.44
CA VAL A 147 -15.94 -8.66 10.26
C VAL A 147 -15.24 -8.65 11.62
N ALA A 148 -14.00 -9.15 11.70
CA ALA A 148 -13.22 -9.01 12.93
C ALA A 148 -12.88 -7.54 13.24
N ASP A 149 -12.67 -7.20 14.51
CA ASP A 149 -12.30 -5.86 14.95
C ASP A 149 -10.83 -5.49 14.67
N ASN A 150 -10.02 -6.47 14.27
CA ASN A 150 -8.66 -6.30 13.77
C ASN A 150 -8.54 -6.72 12.30
N PRO A 151 -8.17 -5.82 11.37
CA PRO A 151 -7.97 -6.16 9.95
C PRO A 151 -6.91 -7.22 9.66
N ASP A 152 -5.99 -7.48 10.59
CA ASP A 152 -5.00 -8.55 10.44
C ASP A 152 -5.63 -9.94 10.41
N HIS A 153 -6.85 -10.08 10.94
CA HIS A 153 -7.61 -11.33 10.99
C HIS A 153 -8.64 -11.46 9.86
N TRP A 154 -8.71 -10.49 8.93
CA TRP A 154 -9.68 -10.50 7.85
C TRP A 154 -9.30 -11.51 6.78
N SER A 155 -10.29 -12.30 6.34
CA SER A 155 -10.16 -13.13 5.14
C SER A 155 -10.18 -12.26 3.87
N GLU A 156 -9.80 -12.84 2.72
CA GLU A 156 -9.96 -12.14 1.43
C GLU A 156 -11.42 -11.75 1.16
N ASP A 157 -12.38 -12.56 1.62
CA ASP A 157 -13.81 -12.25 1.50
C ASP A 157 -14.21 -11.05 2.36
N ASP A 158 -13.64 -10.93 3.56
CA ASP A 158 -13.88 -9.77 4.41
C ASP A 158 -13.27 -8.50 3.78
N ILE A 159 -12.06 -8.60 3.24
CA ILE A 159 -11.41 -7.50 2.51
C ILE A 159 -12.29 -7.07 1.33
N LEU A 160 -12.71 -8.00 0.47
CA LEU A 160 -13.59 -7.71 -0.67
C LEU A 160 -14.91 -7.07 -0.24
N HIS A 161 -15.53 -7.61 0.81
CA HIS A 161 -16.79 -7.10 1.32
C HIS A 161 -16.63 -5.65 1.79
N VAL A 162 -15.60 -5.37 2.59
CA VAL A 162 -15.31 -4.02 3.10
C VAL A 162 -14.96 -3.07 1.96
N LEU A 163 -14.09 -3.47 1.03
CA LEU A 163 -13.71 -2.64 -0.12
C LEU A 163 -14.93 -2.33 -1.00
N SER A 164 -15.82 -3.29 -1.22
CA SER A 164 -17.02 -3.10 -2.05
C SER A 164 -18.01 -2.06 -1.49
N LEU A 165 -17.97 -1.82 -0.18
CA LEU A 165 -18.91 -0.96 0.53
C LEU A 165 -18.31 0.36 1.00
N TRP A 166 -17.03 0.36 1.41
CA TRP A 166 -16.34 1.47 2.08
C TRP A 166 -14.93 1.71 1.52
N GLY A 167 -14.52 1.02 0.44
CA GLY A 167 -13.22 1.16 -0.19
C GLY A 167 -13.03 2.45 -1.00
N ASN A 168 -13.77 3.52 -0.70
CA ASN A 168 -13.83 4.71 -1.53
C ASN A 168 -12.63 5.65 -1.37
N ASP A 169 -11.80 5.53 -0.31
CA ASP A 169 -10.61 6.37 -0.08
C ASP A 169 -9.35 5.57 0.32
N GLN A 170 -9.25 4.32 -0.14
CA GLN A 170 -8.04 3.52 0.04
C GLN A 170 -6.87 4.08 -0.80
N PRO A 171 -5.61 3.73 -0.47
CA PRO A 171 -4.46 4.08 -1.30
C PRO A 171 -4.64 3.69 -2.77
N GLY A 172 -4.07 4.49 -3.67
CA GLY A 172 -4.17 4.24 -5.11
C GLY A 172 -5.41 4.85 -5.76
N ASP A 173 -5.72 4.38 -6.95
CA ASP A 173 -6.74 4.93 -7.85
C ASP A 173 -7.97 4.03 -8.04
N LEU A 174 -7.95 2.82 -7.48
CA LEU A 174 -9.03 1.85 -7.67
C LEU A 174 -10.16 2.02 -6.65
N ILE A 175 -11.39 1.73 -7.08
CA ILE A 175 -12.56 1.57 -6.21
C ILE A 175 -13.30 0.32 -6.67
N LEU A 176 -13.48 -0.64 -5.75
CA LEU A 176 -14.23 -1.86 -6.01
C LEU A 176 -15.68 -1.66 -5.57
N GLY A 177 -16.64 -2.06 -6.42
CA GLY A 177 -18.06 -2.08 -6.07
C GLY A 177 -18.78 -0.75 -6.24
N GLU A 178 -20.07 -0.85 -6.60
CA GLU A 178 -20.91 0.32 -6.86
C GLU A 178 -21.18 1.14 -5.60
N ALA A 179 -21.33 0.50 -4.43
CA ALA A 179 -21.61 1.20 -3.18
C ALA A 179 -20.44 2.10 -2.76
N ALA A 180 -19.21 1.59 -2.79
CA ALA A 180 -18.02 2.40 -2.55
C ALA A 180 -17.87 3.52 -3.60
N TYR A 181 -18.15 3.24 -4.87
CA TYR A 181 -18.09 4.28 -5.91
C TYR A 181 -19.12 5.40 -5.70
N ARG A 182 -20.34 5.08 -5.29
CA ARG A 182 -21.35 6.09 -4.92
C ARG A 182 -20.89 6.98 -3.76
N ARG A 183 -20.21 6.43 -2.74
CA ARG A 183 -19.60 7.24 -1.67
C ARG A 183 -18.53 8.19 -2.19
N PHE A 184 -17.72 7.75 -3.15
CA PHE A 184 -16.78 8.65 -3.82
C PHE A 184 -17.52 9.78 -4.53
N LEU A 185 -18.59 9.50 -5.28
CA LEU A 185 -19.40 10.54 -5.93
C LEU A 185 -20.05 11.50 -4.93
N ASP A 186 -20.52 11.00 -3.78
CA ASP A 186 -21.07 11.84 -2.71
C ASP A 186 -20.00 12.76 -2.12
N SER A 187 -18.79 12.25 -1.85
CA SER A 187 -17.65 13.08 -1.41
C SER A 187 -17.26 14.13 -2.46
N ARG A 188 -17.28 13.78 -3.76
CA ARG A 188 -17.02 14.72 -4.85
C ARG A 188 -18.09 15.80 -4.92
N ARG A 189 -19.37 15.43 -4.72
CA ARG A 189 -20.50 16.36 -4.74
C ARG A 189 -20.49 17.31 -3.54
N ALA A 190 -20.10 16.83 -2.36
CA ALA A 190 -19.94 17.66 -1.16
C ALA A 190 -18.95 18.82 -1.38
N GLY A 191 -18.00 18.65 -2.31
CA GLY A 191 -17.15 19.73 -2.81
C GLY A 191 -16.09 20.20 -1.82
N ALA A 192 -15.35 21.25 -2.19
CA ALA A 192 -14.15 21.73 -1.50
C ALA A 192 -14.39 22.37 -0.10
N ASN A 193 -15.57 22.22 0.50
CA ASN A 193 -15.87 22.78 1.82
C ASN A 193 -15.16 22.05 2.97
N ASP A 194 -14.63 20.86 2.72
CA ASP A 194 -13.93 20.03 3.71
C ASP A 194 -12.40 20.21 3.69
N PHE A 195 -11.87 21.11 2.85
CA PHE A 195 -10.42 21.38 2.80
C PHE A 195 -10.05 22.45 3.82
N LEU A 196 -9.22 22.04 4.76
CA LEU A 196 -8.75 22.85 5.87
C LEU A 196 -7.66 23.82 5.39
N GLY A 197 -7.90 25.13 5.55
CA GLY A 197 -6.92 26.18 5.28
C GLY A 197 -5.88 26.33 6.39
N ASP A 198 -4.75 26.98 6.10
CA ASP A 198 -3.66 27.23 7.05
C ASP A 198 -4.12 28.00 8.29
N GLU A 199 -5.13 28.86 8.15
CA GLU A 199 -5.72 29.63 9.24
C GLU A 199 -6.48 28.77 10.26
N HIS A 200 -6.82 27.52 9.93
CA HIS A 200 -7.65 26.65 10.77
C HIS A 200 -6.89 25.46 11.38
N ILE A 201 -5.67 25.14 10.92
CA ILE A 201 -4.96 23.92 11.34
C ILE A 201 -4.57 23.93 12.82
N THR A 202 -4.27 25.10 13.37
CA THR A 202 -3.82 25.24 14.77
C THR A 202 -4.88 24.73 15.75
N GLU A 203 -6.17 24.91 15.43
CA GLU A 203 -7.29 24.41 16.26
C GLU A 203 -7.75 23.01 15.81
N ALA A 204 -7.82 22.78 14.50
CA ALA A 204 -8.39 21.55 13.96
C ALA A 204 -7.50 20.31 14.20
N TYR A 205 -6.17 20.43 14.13
CA TYR A 205 -5.27 19.28 14.31
C TYR A 205 -5.31 18.72 15.73
N PRO A 206 -5.20 19.54 16.79
CA PRO A 206 -5.44 19.08 18.15
C PRO A 206 -6.82 18.43 18.34
N ALA A 207 -7.88 19.02 17.78
CA ALA A 207 -9.23 18.48 17.89
C ALA A 207 -9.39 17.09 17.23
N LEU A 208 -8.85 16.92 16.01
CA LEU A 208 -8.85 15.63 15.31
C LEU A 208 -8.03 14.57 16.06
N ALA A 209 -6.86 14.95 16.59
CA ALA A 209 -6.03 14.07 17.40
C ALA A 209 -6.73 13.63 18.70
N ALA A 210 -7.44 14.54 19.36
CA ALA A 210 -8.22 14.24 20.57
C ALA A 210 -9.39 13.29 20.27
N ALA A 211 -10.14 13.51 19.20
CA ALA A 211 -11.25 12.66 18.79
C ALA A 211 -10.81 11.21 18.55
N LEU A 212 -9.62 11.00 17.97
CA LEU A 212 -9.04 9.68 17.78
C LEU A 212 -8.56 9.03 19.08
N ALA A 213 -8.02 9.82 20.02
CA ALA A 213 -7.57 9.31 21.32
C ALA A 213 -8.75 8.82 22.19
N HIS A 214 -9.89 9.52 22.15
CA HIS A 214 -11.11 9.11 22.88
C HIS A 214 -11.78 7.86 22.28
N GLY A 215 -11.55 7.56 21.00
CA GLY A 215 -12.06 6.35 20.36
C GLY A 215 -11.22 5.10 20.63
N VAL A 216 -9.93 5.24 20.96
CA VAL A 216 -8.99 4.12 21.03
C VAL A 216 -7.87 4.37 22.06
N ALA A 217 -8.12 4.03 23.33
CA ALA A 217 -7.11 4.07 24.39
C ALA A 217 -5.95 3.05 24.22
N ALA A 218 -5.89 2.29 23.12
CA ALA A 218 -4.99 1.13 22.96
C ALA A 218 -4.04 1.17 21.74
N SER A 219 -4.13 2.16 20.84
CA SER A 219 -3.38 2.13 19.57
C SER A 219 -2.00 2.75 19.63
N SER A 220 -1.74 3.70 20.54
CA SER A 220 -0.39 4.25 20.77
C SER A 220 0.55 3.24 21.45
N ALA A 221 0.00 2.23 22.14
CA ALA A 221 0.77 1.14 22.75
C ALA A 221 1.32 0.12 21.74
N ALA A 222 0.97 0.23 20.45
CA ALA A 222 1.31 -0.74 19.41
C ALA A 222 2.60 -0.41 18.62
N GLY A 223 3.31 0.68 18.93
CA GLY A 223 4.59 1.02 18.28
C GLY A 223 4.47 1.71 16.92
N GLU A 224 3.30 2.25 16.58
CA GLU A 224 3.04 3.02 15.35
C GLU A 224 2.50 4.41 15.72
N PHE A 225 2.83 5.45 14.94
CA PHE A 225 2.24 6.78 15.13
C PHE A 225 0.72 6.75 14.92
N PRO A 226 -0.06 7.40 15.79
CA PRO A 226 -1.44 7.71 15.46
C PRO A 226 -1.47 8.70 14.30
N LYS A 227 -2.45 8.53 13.41
CA LYS A 227 -2.55 9.31 12.17
C LYS A 227 -3.98 9.46 11.68
N PHE A 228 -4.26 10.55 10.98
CA PHE A 228 -5.51 10.81 10.27
C PHE A 228 -5.25 11.34 8.86
N THR A 229 -6.28 11.28 8.02
CA THR A 229 -6.28 11.92 6.69
C THR A 229 -7.17 13.16 6.73
N VAL A 230 -6.78 14.19 5.99
CA VAL A 230 -7.58 15.42 5.85
C VAL A 230 -7.29 16.09 4.51
N GLY A 231 -8.30 16.77 3.95
CA GLY A 231 -8.10 17.68 2.83
C GLY A 231 -7.47 18.98 3.29
N ARG A 232 -6.45 19.47 2.59
CA ARG A 232 -5.75 20.73 2.88
C ARG A 232 -5.86 21.71 1.73
N ARG A 233 -6.06 22.97 2.08
CA ARG A 233 -5.97 24.10 1.17
C ARG A 233 -4.73 24.92 1.54
N TRP A 234 -3.85 25.09 0.58
CA TRP A 234 -2.72 26.02 0.65
C TRP A 234 -2.97 27.18 -0.32
N ALA A 235 -2.07 28.16 -0.34
CA ALA A 235 -2.18 29.31 -1.24
C ALA A 235 -2.23 28.88 -2.72
N GLY A 236 -3.44 28.84 -3.30
CA GLY A 236 -3.68 28.53 -4.71
C GLY A 236 -3.82 27.05 -5.06
N GLU A 237 -3.71 26.13 -4.09
CA GLU A 237 -3.81 24.69 -4.34
C GLU A 237 -4.61 23.96 -3.23
N VAL A 238 -5.18 22.82 -3.60
CA VAL A 238 -5.80 21.89 -2.66
C VAL A 238 -5.19 20.51 -2.84
N GLY A 239 -5.15 19.72 -1.78
CA GLY A 239 -4.68 18.35 -1.83
C GLY A 239 -5.02 17.60 -0.56
N HIS A 240 -4.50 16.38 -0.46
CA HIS A 240 -4.80 15.49 0.66
C HIS A 240 -3.51 15.17 1.40
N VAL A 241 -3.61 15.10 2.73
CA VAL A 241 -2.47 14.80 3.58
C VAL A 241 -2.79 13.64 4.51
N ILE A 242 -1.73 12.96 4.94
CA ILE A 242 -1.73 12.10 6.13
C ILE A 242 -0.99 12.87 7.22
N VAL A 243 -1.62 13.07 8.36
CA VAL A 243 -1.02 13.75 9.51
C VAL A 243 -0.70 12.71 10.57
N LYS A 244 0.59 12.50 10.84
CA LYS A 244 1.07 11.70 11.99
C LYS A 244 1.24 12.63 13.19
N PHE A 245 0.98 12.17 14.41
CA PHE A 245 1.07 13.05 15.58
C PHE A 245 1.59 12.34 16.84
N SER A 246 2.15 13.12 17.77
CA SER A 246 2.60 12.64 19.08
C SER A 246 1.48 12.65 20.13
N GLY A 247 1.75 12.04 21.28
CA GLY A 247 0.97 12.30 22.50
C GLY A 247 1.05 13.77 22.93
N ALA A 248 0.23 14.15 23.92
CA ALA A 248 0.15 15.53 24.44
C ALA A 248 0.83 15.73 25.81
N ASP A 249 1.35 14.66 26.41
CA ASP A 249 2.01 14.75 27.71
C ASP A 249 3.53 14.97 27.57
N ASP A 250 4.15 15.41 28.67
CA ASP A 250 5.59 15.64 28.75
C ASP A 250 6.36 14.40 29.23
N SER A 251 5.87 13.19 28.99
CA SER A 251 6.66 11.99 29.29
C SER A 251 7.88 11.91 28.37
N ALA A 252 8.94 11.23 28.84
CA ALA A 252 10.12 11.00 28.02
C ALA A 252 9.77 10.24 26.72
N ALA A 253 8.81 9.30 26.79
CA ALA A 253 8.31 8.56 25.65
C ALA A 253 7.65 9.46 24.61
N VAL A 254 6.74 10.35 25.03
CA VAL A 254 6.04 11.26 24.10
C VAL A 254 7.01 12.26 23.49
N ARG A 255 7.96 12.80 24.28
CA ARG A 255 9.04 13.64 23.73
C ARG A 255 9.85 12.90 22.67
N ARG A 256 10.21 11.63 22.89
CA ARG A 256 10.91 10.83 21.88
C ARG A 256 10.07 10.60 20.63
N TRP A 257 8.77 10.34 20.76
CA TRP A 257 7.90 10.25 19.58
C TRP A 257 7.81 11.57 18.82
N SER A 258 7.74 12.71 19.52
CA SER A 258 7.82 14.04 18.91
C SER A 258 9.15 14.23 18.16
N ASP A 259 10.28 13.87 18.78
CA ASP A 259 11.60 13.93 18.15
C ASP A 259 11.64 13.10 16.85
N LEU A 260 11.06 11.90 16.85
CA LEU A 260 11.03 11.01 15.70
C LEU A 260 10.22 11.57 14.52
N LEU A 261 9.15 12.33 14.76
CA LEU A 261 8.40 13.02 13.70
C LEU A 261 9.25 14.11 13.03
N VAL A 262 10.04 14.86 13.79
CA VAL A 262 10.98 15.83 13.23
C VAL A 262 12.09 15.12 12.44
N CYS A 263 12.61 14.01 12.97
CA CYS A 263 13.58 13.19 12.29
C CYS A 263 13.08 12.62 10.96
N GLU A 264 11.80 12.24 10.86
CA GLU A 264 11.22 11.81 9.57
C GLU A 264 11.21 12.96 8.56
N HIS A 265 10.77 14.15 8.98
CA HIS A 265 10.80 15.35 8.14
C HIS A 265 12.20 15.63 7.57
N LEU A 266 13.21 15.65 8.44
CA LEU A 266 14.61 15.88 8.05
C LEU A 266 15.18 14.78 7.16
N ALA A 267 14.73 13.53 7.32
CA ALA A 267 15.19 12.41 6.50
C ALA A 267 14.64 12.50 5.08
N LEU A 268 13.36 12.86 4.93
CA LEU A 268 12.73 13.07 3.63
C LEU A 268 13.33 14.31 2.91
N GLU A 269 13.71 15.36 3.64
CA GLU A 269 14.50 16.47 3.08
C GLU A 269 15.89 16.04 2.62
N ALA A 270 16.61 15.29 3.46
CA ALA A 270 17.95 14.79 3.13
C ALA A 270 17.94 13.88 1.89
N LEU A 271 16.92 13.04 1.72
CA LEU A 271 16.76 12.19 0.53
C LEU A 271 16.67 13.01 -0.76
N ARG A 272 15.87 14.08 -0.76
CA ARG A 272 15.73 14.97 -1.93
C ARG A 272 17.01 15.76 -2.20
N GLU A 273 17.54 16.40 -1.17
CA GLU A 273 18.63 17.38 -1.31
C GLU A 273 20.01 16.73 -1.49
N LEU A 274 20.27 15.61 -0.82
CA LEU A 274 21.60 15.00 -0.76
C LEU A 274 21.72 13.79 -1.68
N LEU A 275 20.64 13.04 -1.88
CA LEU A 275 20.65 11.81 -2.68
C LEU A 275 19.91 11.94 -4.02
N GLY A 276 19.17 13.04 -4.24
CA GLY A 276 18.37 13.24 -5.45
C GLY A 276 17.26 12.21 -5.61
N LEU A 277 16.76 11.65 -4.50
CA LEU A 277 15.65 10.71 -4.47
C LEU A 277 14.35 11.46 -4.19
N ASP A 278 13.29 11.12 -4.91
CA ASP A 278 11.96 11.64 -4.63
C ASP A 278 11.51 11.20 -3.24
N ALA A 279 10.92 12.13 -2.48
CA ALA A 279 10.38 11.88 -1.16
C ALA A 279 9.12 12.71 -0.95
N ALA A 280 8.15 12.15 -0.22
CA ALA A 280 6.89 12.80 0.05
C ALA A 280 7.10 14.20 0.67
N GLN A 281 6.42 15.20 0.11
CA GLN A 281 6.43 16.56 0.65
C GLN A 281 5.80 16.54 2.05
N ASN A 282 6.41 17.23 2.99
CA ASN A 282 5.98 17.18 4.38
C ASN A 282 6.31 18.46 5.13
N THR A 283 5.63 18.69 6.24
CA THR A 283 5.83 19.84 7.13
C THR A 283 5.54 19.44 8.56
N VAL A 284 6.33 19.97 9.50
CA VAL A 284 6.13 19.75 10.94
C VAL A 284 5.44 20.96 11.55
N TYR A 285 4.42 20.71 12.35
CA TYR A 285 3.74 21.71 13.18
C TYR A 285 3.80 21.31 14.65
N CYS A 286 3.83 22.31 15.53
CA CYS A 286 3.74 22.12 16.97
C CYS A 286 2.53 22.88 17.50
N PHE A 287 1.48 22.18 17.93
CA PHE A 287 0.23 22.77 18.45
C PHE A 287 -0.17 22.05 19.74
N ASP A 288 -0.61 22.79 20.76
CA ASP A 288 -1.09 22.25 22.05
C ASP A 288 -0.17 21.17 22.67
N GLY A 289 1.13 21.41 22.67
CA GLY A 289 2.13 20.48 23.23
C GLY A 289 2.33 19.19 22.43
N ARG A 290 1.72 19.08 21.23
CA ARG A 290 1.92 17.95 20.30
C ARG A 290 2.73 18.38 19.09
N SER A 291 3.48 17.42 18.55
CA SER A 291 4.08 17.53 17.22
C SER A 291 3.21 16.80 16.21
N PHE A 292 3.04 17.43 15.04
CA PHE A 292 2.30 16.91 13.90
C PHE A 292 3.22 16.90 12.69
N LEU A 293 3.37 15.75 12.04
CA LEU A 293 3.99 15.64 10.73
C LEU A 293 2.89 15.52 9.68
N GLU A 294 2.65 16.59 8.95
CA GLU A 294 1.79 16.61 7.78
C GLU A 294 2.58 16.09 6.57
N VAL A 295 2.12 15.00 5.95
CA VAL A 295 2.72 14.41 4.75
C VAL A 295 1.72 14.47 3.60
N ARG A 296 2.07 15.14 2.50
CA ARG A 296 1.24 15.20 1.30
C ARG A 296 1.17 13.82 0.64
N ARG A 297 -0.05 13.40 0.34
CA ARG A 297 -0.31 12.14 -0.36
C ARG A 297 0.05 12.28 -1.83
N PHE A 298 1.06 11.56 -2.28
CA PHE A 298 1.48 11.57 -3.69
C PHE A 298 0.54 10.76 -4.60
N ASP A 299 -0.40 10.00 -4.04
CA ASP A 299 -1.45 9.26 -4.77
C ASP A 299 -2.76 10.06 -4.94
N ARG A 300 -2.75 11.36 -4.61
CA ARG A 300 -3.91 12.26 -4.65
C ARG A 300 -3.56 13.57 -5.36
N HIS A 301 -4.48 14.06 -6.21
CA HIS A 301 -4.30 15.24 -7.05
C HIS A 301 -5.50 16.17 -6.94
N GLY A 302 -5.25 17.44 -6.57
CA GLY A 302 -6.31 18.41 -6.38
C GLY A 302 -7.39 17.91 -5.40
N ALA A 303 -8.65 18.17 -5.73
CA ALA A 303 -9.76 17.82 -4.84
C ALA A 303 -10.11 16.31 -4.88
N CYS A 304 -10.05 15.68 -6.05
CA CYS A 304 -10.62 14.34 -6.26
C CYS A 304 -9.74 13.40 -7.10
N GLY A 305 -8.68 13.91 -7.73
CA GLY A 305 -7.81 13.13 -8.60
C GLY A 305 -6.97 12.12 -7.84
N ARG A 306 -6.61 11.02 -8.52
CA ARG A 306 -5.81 9.94 -7.93
C ARG A 306 -4.75 9.42 -8.89
N SER A 307 -3.73 8.80 -8.32
CA SER A 307 -2.77 7.99 -9.06
C SER A 307 -2.70 6.58 -8.48
N PRO A 308 -2.42 5.58 -9.32
CA PRO A 308 -2.16 4.22 -8.86
C PRO A 308 -0.90 4.20 -8.00
N VAL A 309 -0.93 3.45 -6.90
CA VAL A 309 0.22 3.10 -6.07
C VAL A 309 0.04 1.66 -5.57
N CYS A 310 1.14 0.93 -5.41
CA CYS A 310 1.13 -0.42 -4.83
C CYS A 310 2.45 -0.65 -4.07
N THR A 311 2.37 -1.25 -2.87
CA THR A 311 3.57 -1.53 -2.07
C THR A 311 4.41 -2.67 -2.63
N LEU A 312 5.70 -2.69 -2.26
CA LEU A 312 6.60 -3.81 -2.57
C LEU A 312 6.03 -5.13 -2.06
N GLY A 313 5.39 -5.13 -0.88
CA GLY A 313 4.84 -6.35 -0.28
C GLY A 313 3.80 -7.03 -1.17
N SER A 314 2.88 -6.25 -1.75
CA SER A 314 1.86 -6.78 -2.67
C SER A 314 2.42 -7.16 -4.04
N ILE A 315 3.42 -6.41 -4.54
CA ILE A 315 4.09 -6.70 -5.81
C ILE A 315 4.93 -7.99 -5.72
N ASP A 316 5.74 -8.13 -4.68
CA ASP A 316 6.63 -9.27 -4.44
C ASP A 316 5.81 -10.56 -4.32
N ALA A 317 4.77 -10.55 -3.48
CA ALA A 317 3.87 -11.69 -3.29
C ALA A 317 3.20 -12.14 -4.60
N ALA A 318 2.91 -11.20 -5.51
CA ALA A 318 2.21 -11.49 -6.76
C ALA A 318 3.12 -11.89 -7.91
N LEU A 319 4.29 -11.25 -8.06
CA LEU A 319 5.14 -11.41 -9.24
C LEU A 319 6.37 -12.30 -9.01
N LEU A 320 6.86 -12.40 -7.77
CA LEU A 320 8.06 -13.18 -7.43
C LEU A 320 7.73 -14.40 -6.55
N GLY A 321 6.61 -14.35 -5.81
CA GLY A 321 6.17 -15.40 -4.91
C GLY A 321 6.61 -15.17 -3.45
N PRO A 322 6.23 -16.06 -2.52
CA PRO A 322 6.40 -15.79 -1.09
C PRO A 322 7.86 -15.88 -0.62
N GLY A 323 8.32 -14.85 0.10
CA GLY A 323 9.53 -14.92 0.93
C GLY A 323 9.98 -13.53 1.38
N PRO A 324 10.32 -13.31 2.66
CA PRO A 324 10.80 -12.01 3.11
C PRO A 324 12.12 -11.70 2.42
N THR A 325 12.14 -10.63 1.63
CA THR A 325 13.34 -10.15 0.96
C THR A 325 13.56 -8.69 1.31
N ALA A 326 14.75 -8.40 1.84
CA ALA A 326 15.19 -7.01 2.02
C ALA A 326 15.02 -6.25 0.70
N TRP A 327 14.62 -4.97 0.76
CA TRP A 327 14.24 -4.21 -0.44
C TRP A 327 15.23 -4.33 -1.61
N PRO A 328 16.57 -4.27 -1.42
CA PRO A 328 17.51 -4.42 -2.53
C PRO A 328 17.44 -5.78 -3.23
N ARG A 329 17.18 -6.85 -2.48
CA ARG A 329 17.05 -8.21 -3.05
C ARG A 329 15.77 -8.34 -3.86
N ALA A 330 14.65 -7.82 -3.35
CA ALA A 330 13.38 -7.80 -4.07
C ALA A 330 13.48 -6.96 -5.36
N ALA A 331 14.08 -5.77 -5.27
CA ALA A 331 14.28 -4.90 -6.42
C ALA A 331 15.19 -5.53 -7.48
N LEU A 332 16.26 -6.23 -7.08
CA LEU A 332 17.11 -6.98 -8.01
C LEU A 332 16.33 -8.11 -8.70
N ALA A 333 15.49 -8.86 -7.97
CA ALA A 333 14.68 -9.92 -8.56
C ALA A 333 13.63 -9.35 -9.55
N LEU A 334 12.97 -8.24 -9.21
CA LEU A 334 12.07 -7.52 -10.12
C LEU A 334 12.81 -7.02 -11.37
N GLN A 335 14.06 -6.56 -11.22
CA GLN A 335 14.90 -6.13 -12.33
C GLN A 335 15.29 -7.30 -13.24
N GLN A 336 15.70 -8.43 -12.67
CA GLN A 336 16.06 -9.64 -13.42
C GLN A 336 14.85 -10.26 -14.15
N ALA A 337 13.65 -10.15 -13.56
CA ALA A 337 12.39 -10.54 -14.19
C ALA A 337 11.91 -9.54 -15.25
N GLY A 338 12.59 -8.40 -15.41
CA GLY A 338 12.26 -7.37 -16.39
C GLY A 338 11.07 -6.48 -16.00
N TRP A 339 10.68 -6.45 -14.72
CA TRP A 339 9.59 -5.61 -14.20
C TRP A 339 10.06 -4.25 -13.71
N LEU A 340 11.33 -4.13 -13.30
CA LEU A 340 11.93 -2.91 -12.78
C LEU A 340 13.17 -2.51 -13.61
N ALA A 341 13.36 -1.21 -13.85
CA ALA A 341 14.57 -0.73 -14.51
C ALA A 341 15.78 -0.81 -13.56
N ALA A 342 16.98 -1.03 -14.10
CA ALA A 342 18.22 -1.07 -13.32
C ALA A 342 18.43 0.20 -12.47
N ALA A 343 18.11 1.37 -13.05
CA ALA A 343 18.20 2.65 -12.34
C ALA A 343 17.30 2.70 -11.09
N ASP A 344 16.08 2.15 -11.13
CA ASP A 344 15.21 2.12 -9.96
C ASP A 344 15.64 1.07 -8.94
N ALA A 345 16.22 -0.07 -9.38
CA ALA A 345 16.83 -1.03 -8.47
C ALA A 345 18.00 -0.41 -7.68
N GLU A 346 18.85 0.39 -8.35
CA GLU A 346 19.91 1.16 -7.70
C GLU A 346 19.38 2.22 -6.72
N ARG A 347 18.29 2.92 -7.08
CA ARG A 347 17.63 3.88 -6.17
C ARG A 347 17.06 3.21 -4.92
N VAL A 348 16.44 2.04 -5.07
CA VAL A 348 15.95 1.25 -3.93
C VAL A 348 17.10 0.85 -3.01
N ALA A 349 18.22 0.39 -3.57
CA ALA A 349 19.38 0.01 -2.79
C ALA A 349 20.03 1.20 -2.05
N LEU A 350 20.09 2.37 -2.69
CA LEU A 350 20.54 3.61 -2.06
C LEU A 350 19.61 4.06 -0.92
N LEU A 351 18.29 4.01 -1.14
CA LEU A 351 17.28 4.33 -0.12
C LEU A 351 17.36 3.38 1.08
N TRP A 352 17.52 2.07 0.82
CA TRP A 352 17.72 1.06 1.85
C TRP A 352 18.94 1.37 2.72
N TRP A 353 20.09 1.63 2.11
CA TRP A 353 21.30 1.96 2.85
C TRP A 353 21.15 3.25 3.66
N PHE A 354 20.53 4.29 3.09
CA PHE A 354 20.25 5.50 3.83
C PHE A 354 19.41 5.20 5.08
N GLY A 355 18.31 4.46 4.92
CA GLY A 355 17.47 4.02 6.03
C GLY A 355 18.23 3.24 7.11
N LYS A 356 19.07 2.28 6.70
CA LYS A 356 19.91 1.51 7.63
C LYS A 356 20.86 2.41 8.42
N LEU A 357 21.49 3.38 7.75
CA LEU A 357 22.50 4.26 8.33
C LEU A 357 21.91 5.41 9.16
N ILE A 358 20.62 5.68 9.02
CA ILE A 358 19.87 6.50 9.98
C ILE A 358 19.22 5.67 11.09
N GLY A 359 19.52 4.38 11.22
CA GLY A 359 18.93 3.55 12.27
C GLY A 359 17.42 3.33 12.09
N ASN A 360 16.93 3.32 10.85
CA ASN A 360 15.57 2.87 10.58
C ASN A 360 15.49 1.34 10.70
N SER A 361 14.84 0.86 11.75
CA SER A 361 14.61 -0.56 12.00
C SER A 361 13.26 -1.07 11.48
N ASP A 362 12.47 -0.21 10.81
CA ASP A 362 11.09 -0.49 10.37
C ASP A 362 10.93 -0.35 8.85
N MET A 363 11.89 -0.88 8.10
CA MET A 363 11.87 -0.91 6.63
C MET A 363 11.28 -2.22 6.09
N HIS A 364 10.02 -2.49 6.44
CA HIS A 364 9.29 -3.61 5.87
C HIS A 364 8.77 -3.30 4.46
N GLU A 365 8.32 -4.30 3.72
CA GLU A 365 7.93 -4.20 2.31
C GLU A 365 6.69 -3.31 2.09
N GLY A 366 5.90 -3.04 3.13
CA GLY A 366 4.83 -2.04 3.12
C GLY A 366 5.29 -0.57 3.13
N ASN A 367 6.58 -0.29 3.37
CA ASN A 367 7.15 1.05 3.45
C ASN A 367 7.97 1.43 2.18
N LEU A 368 7.82 0.64 1.12
CA LEU A 368 8.33 0.94 -0.21
C LEU A 368 7.18 0.75 -1.20
N ALA A 369 6.98 1.71 -2.11
CA ALA A 369 5.90 1.62 -3.08
C ALA A 369 6.37 1.97 -4.49
N PHE A 370 5.56 1.57 -5.47
CA PHE A 370 5.81 1.80 -6.87
C PHE A 370 4.57 2.39 -7.54
N PHE A 371 4.81 3.09 -8.65
CA PHE A 371 3.80 3.44 -9.64
C PHE A 371 3.91 2.48 -10.83
N PRO A 372 2.84 2.28 -11.61
CA PRO A 372 2.93 1.67 -12.92
C PRO A 372 3.70 2.60 -13.87
N GLY A 373 4.73 2.04 -14.51
CA GLY A 373 5.58 2.70 -15.50
C GLY A 373 5.05 2.60 -16.94
N PRO A 374 5.57 3.43 -17.86
CA PRO A 374 5.21 3.36 -19.28
C PRO A 374 5.50 1.97 -19.85
N GLY A 375 4.53 1.38 -20.54
CA GLY A 375 4.74 0.09 -21.22
C GLY A 375 4.69 -1.13 -20.31
N ALA A 376 4.07 -1.06 -19.12
CA ALA A 376 3.87 -2.19 -18.21
C ALA A 376 3.26 -3.44 -18.85
N ALA A 377 2.55 -3.29 -19.98
CA ALA A 377 2.06 -4.41 -20.79
C ALA A 377 3.12 -5.12 -21.67
N ARG A 378 4.37 -4.65 -21.70
CA ARG A 378 5.46 -5.09 -22.60
C ARG A 378 6.85 -5.21 -21.96
N GLY A 379 7.02 -4.95 -20.66
CA GLY A 379 8.31 -4.98 -19.96
C GLY A 379 8.33 -4.08 -18.73
N ALA A 380 9.52 -3.59 -18.36
CA ALA A 380 9.77 -2.83 -17.12
C ALA A 380 8.70 -1.77 -16.90
N GLY A 381 7.85 -2.02 -15.92
CA GLY A 381 6.56 -1.36 -15.74
C GLY A 381 6.33 -0.91 -14.31
N LEU A 382 7.37 -0.91 -13.48
CA LEU A 382 7.35 -0.33 -12.15
C LEU A 382 8.32 0.85 -12.11
N VAL A 383 7.86 1.95 -11.51
CA VAL A 383 8.66 3.13 -11.21
C VAL A 383 8.62 3.35 -9.71
N LEU A 384 9.78 3.58 -9.09
CA LEU A 384 9.85 3.81 -7.65
C LEU A 384 9.02 5.05 -7.28
N ALA A 385 8.10 4.90 -6.31
CA ALA A 385 7.32 6.02 -5.78
C ALA A 385 8.18 6.86 -4.81
N PRO A 386 7.78 8.12 -4.50
CA PRO A 386 8.48 8.92 -3.52
C PRO A 386 8.62 8.20 -2.18
N ALA A 387 9.79 8.31 -1.54
CA ALA A 387 10.03 7.75 -0.22
C ALA A 387 9.11 8.37 0.86
N TYR A 388 8.75 7.56 1.85
CA TYR A 388 7.95 7.93 3.02
C TYR A 388 8.36 7.04 4.21
N ASP A 389 7.99 7.40 5.44
CA ASP A 389 8.26 6.60 6.65
C ASP A 389 9.75 6.28 6.88
N MET A 390 10.62 7.26 6.54
CA MET A 390 12.07 7.15 6.72
C MET A 390 12.47 7.87 8.00
N LEU A 391 12.68 7.11 9.08
CA LEU A 391 13.00 7.70 10.40
C LEU A 391 13.75 6.70 11.30
N PRO A 392 14.40 7.16 12.37
CA PRO A 392 15.32 6.33 13.15
C PRO A 392 14.56 5.51 14.21
N MET A 393 13.73 4.56 13.76
CA MET A 393 12.89 3.69 14.62
C MET A 393 13.69 2.84 15.61
N HIS A 394 15.01 2.71 15.40
CA HIS A 394 15.92 2.20 16.41
C HIS A 394 15.88 3.00 17.72
N TYR A 395 15.29 4.20 17.78
CA TYR A 395 15.13 4.97 19.00
C TYR A 395 13.67 5.13 19.46
N ALA A 396 12.74 4.36 18.87
CA ALA A 396 11.35 4.34 19.31
C ALA A 396 11.22 3.81 20.75
N PRO A 397 10.36 4.43 21.58
CA PRO A 397 10.03 3.90 22.90
C PRO A 397 9.52 2.46 22.85
N LEU A 398 9.82 1.66 23.87
CA LEU A 398 9.27 0.32 24.01
C LEU A 398 7.77 0.37 24.37
N ARG A 399 7.08 -0.76 24.23
CA ARG A 399 5.72 -0.93 24.76
C ARG A 399 5.75 -0.66 26.27
N GLY A 400 4.96 0.32 26.72
CA GLY A 400 4.97 0.80 28.12
C GLY A 400 5.72 2.13 28.33
N GLY A 401 6.35 2.69 27.29
CA GLY A 401 6.95 4.03 27.34
C GLY A 401 8.40 4.07 27.83
N GLU A 402 9.04 2.92 28.03
CA GLU A 402 10.45 2.88 28.38
C GLU A 402 11.35 3.33 27.22
N LEU A 403 12.38 4.10 27.54
CA LEU A 403 13.45 4.50 26.61
C LEU A 403 14.72 3.69 26.93
N PRO A 404 14.91 2.52 26.31
CA PRO A 404 16.13 1.75 26.53
C PRO A 404 17.34 2.51 25.98
N GLU A 405 18.46 2.43 26.69
CA GLU A 405 19.73 2.87 26.16
C GLU A 405 20.12 1.93 25.00
N ARG A 406 20.28 2.50 23.81
CA ARG A 406 20.57 1.75 22.60
C ARG A 406 21.84 2.28 21.94
N THR A 407 22.78 1.38 21.67
CA THR A 407 24.00 1.68 20.91
C THR A 407 23.74 1.46 19.44
N PHE A 408 23.82 2.52 18.65
CA PHE A 408 23.74 2.42 17.20
C PHE A 408 25.10 1.96 16.64
N VAL A 409 25.06 0.87 15.87
CA VAL A 409 26.22 0.32 15.17
C VAL A 409 25.86 0.28 13.68
N PRO A 410 26.47 1.16 12.85
CA PRO A 410 26.23 1.16 11.41
C PRO A 410 26.66 -0.17 10.78
N ASP A 411 25.78 -0.77 9.97
CA ASP A 411 26.12 -1.97 9.20
C ASP A 411 27.15 -1.62 8.11
N LEU A 412 28.14 -2.50 7.90
CA LEU A 412 29.14 -2.36 6.84
C LEU A 412 28.67 -3.04 5.54
N PRO A 413 29.04 -2.50 4.37
CA PRO A 413 28.61 -3.04 3.09
C PRO A 413 29.46 -4.23 2.65
N LEU A 414 28.93 -5.06 1.75
CA LEU A 414 29.76 -5.93 0.91
C LEU A 414 30.62 -5.08 -0.05
N PRO A 415 31.75 -5.61 -0.58
CA PRO A 415 32.57 -4.88 -1.55
C PRO A 415 31.78 -4.38 -2.78
N THR A 416 30.78 -5.14 -3.24
CA THR A 416 29.92 -4.78 -4.36
C THR A 416 28.91 -3.66 -4.05
N GLU A 417 28.69 -3.37 -2.78
CA GLU A 417 27.72 -2.36 -2.30
C GLU A 417 28.41 -1.08 -1.82
N ALA A 418 29.75 -1.06 -1.80
CA ALA A 418 30.56 -0.01 -1.18
C ALA A 418 30.28 1.39 -1.76
N ASP A 419 30.05 1.51 -3.06
CA ASP A 419 29.75 2.81 -3.69
C ASP A 419 28.41 3.38 -3.24
N GLN A 420 27.36 2.55 -3.23
CA GLN A 420 26.03 2.96 -2.78
C GLN A 420 26.02 3.25 -1.29
N TRP A 421 26.69 2.41 -0.51
CA TRP A 421 26.84 2.61 0.92
C TRP A 421 27.56 3.92 1.25
N ARG A 422 28.69 4.24 0.58
CA ARG A 422 29.42 5.51 0.81
C ARG A 422 28.56 6.74 0.53
N ARG A 423 27.79 6.71 -0.57
CA ARG A 423 26.84 7.78 -0.91
C ARG A 423 25.76 7.92 0.17
N ALA A 424 25.17 6.82 0.60
CA ALA A 424 24.18 6.81 1.67
C ALA A 424 24.75 7.26 3.01
N ALA A 425 25.99 6.87 3.34
CA ALA A 425 26.68 7.21 4.57
C ALA A 425 27.02 8.70 4.67
N ASP A 426 27.50 9.33 3.59
CA ASP A 426 27.69 10.80 3.57
C ASP A 426 26.36 11.54 3.81
N ALA A 427 25.29 11.11 3.14
CA ALA A 427 23.96 11.70 3.35
C ALA A 427 23.42 11.45 4.76
N ALA A 428 23.59 10.25 5.30
CA ALA A 428 23.17 9.88 6.65
C ALA A 428 23.95 10.65 7.74
N ALA A 429 25.25 10.86 7.56
CA ALA A 429 26.06 11.66 8.47
C ALA A 429 25.58 13.13 8.51
N ARG A 430 25.29 13.72 7.34
CA ARG A 430 24.72 15.07 7.24
C ARG A 430 23.30 15.13 7.83
N TYR A 431 22.49 14.11 7.62
CA TYR A 431 21.17 13.99 8.24
C TYR A 431 21.26 13.99 9.77
N TRP A 432 22.16 13.20 10.35
CA TRP A 432 22.36 13.18 11.80
C TRP A 432 22.85 14.51 12.35
N HIS A 433 23.74 15.19 11.61
CA HIS A 433 24.19 16.54 11.96
C HIS A 433 23.03 17.54 11.95
N ARG A 434 22.14 17.49 10.95
CA ARG A 434 20.91 18.31 10.91
C ARG A 434 20.03 18.02 12.12
N CYS A 435 19.79 16.76 12.45
CA CYS A 435 19.01 16.38 13.62
C CYS A 435 19.63 16.88 14.93
N ALA A 436 20.96 16.83 15.06
CA ALA A 436 21.67 17.35 16.23
C ALA A 436 21.56 18.88 16.39
N GLY A 437 21.34 19.60 15.29
CA GLY A 437 21.19 21.05 15.27
C GLY A 437 19.75 21.56 15.38
N ASP A 438 18.74 20.73 15.12
CA ASP A 438 17.35 21.18 15.01
C ASP A 438 16.70 21.42 16.37
N ALA A 439 16.35 22.67 16.66
CA ALA A 439 15.80 23.07 17.96
C ALA A 439 14.42 22.45 18.29
N ARG A 440 13.72 21.87 17.31
CA ARG A 440 12.46 21.12 17.53
C ARG A 440 12.71 19.76 18.18
N ILE A 441 13.94 19.25 18.14
CA ILE A 441 14.36 17.99 18.75
C ILE A 441 14.89 18.24 20.17
N SER A 442 14.49 17.37 21.10
CA SER A 442 14.89 17.43 22.51
C SER A 442 16.41 17.42 22.69
N ALA A 443 16.91 18.16 23.68
CA ALA A 443 18.35 18.28 23.93
C ALA A 443 19.04 16.91 24.14
N ASP A 444 18.34 15.97 24.79
CA ASP A 444 18.85 14.62 25.02
C ASP A 444 18.98 13.83 23.72
N PHE A 445 17.99 13.94 22.83
CA PHE A 445 18.07 13.24 21.55
C PHE A 445 19.05 13.90 20.58
N ARG A 446 19.20 15.23 20.61
CA ARG A 446 20.24 15.93 19.84
C ARG A 446 21.65 15.45 20.17
N ARG A 447 21.92 15.12 21.44
CA ARG A 447 23.21 14.50 21.85
C ARG A 447 23.42 13.12 21.23
N ILE A 448 22.36 12.31 21.16
CA ILE A 448 22.40 11.00 20.49
C ILE A 448 22.65 11.18 18.98
N CYS A 449 21.93 12.10 18.33
CA CYS A 449 22.14 12.43 16.92
C CYS A 449 23.57 12.88 16.63
N ALA A 450 24.15 13.74 17.49
CA ALA A 450 25.54 14.16 17.35
C ALA A 450 26.52 12.97 17.44
N GLY A 451 26.31 12.07 18.41
CA GLY A 451 27.09 10.84 18.53
C GLY A 451 26.99 9.95 17.28
N ASN A 452 25.79 9.81 16.70
CA ASN A 452 25.60 9.04 15.47
C ASN A 452 26.29 9.68 14.26
N ALA A 453 26.27 11.01 14.16
CA ALA A 453 27.00 11.73 13.13
C ALA A 453 28.52 11.46 13.22
N ASP A 454 29.08 11.54 14.43
CA ASP A 454 30.50 11.26 14.68
C ASP A 454 30.87 9.80 14.38
N LEU A 455 29.98 8.85 14.68
CA LEU A 455 30.19 7.43 14.36
C LEU A 455 30.25 7.18 12.85
N LEU A 456 29.31 7.74 12.09
CA LEU A 456 29.33 7.60 10.63
C LEU A 456 30.51 8.32 9.99
N ALA A 457 30.86 9.51 10.48
CA ALA A 457 32.02 10.26 9.98
C ALA A 457 33.35 9.52 10.15
N LYS A 458 33.46 8.63 11.16
CA LYS A 458 34.63 7.75 11.36
C LYS A 458 34.60 6.49 10.50
N ALA A 459 33.42 6.09 10.00
CA ALA A 459 33.24 4.91 9.17
C ALA A 459 33.39 5.23 7.66
N LEU A 460 33.25 6.50 7.28
CA LEU A 460 33.63 7.07 5.99
C LEU A 460 35.15 7.29 5.93
#